data_AF-A0A316QSQ1-F1
#
_entry.id   AF-A0A316QSQ1-F1
#
_cell.length_a   1.000
_cell.length_b   1.000
_cell.length_c   1.000
_cell.angle_alpha   90.00
_cell.angle_beta   90.00
_cell.angle_gamma   90.00
#
_symmetry.space_group_name_H-M   'P 1'
#
loop_
_entity.id
_entity.type
_entity.pdbx_description
1 polymer ?
#
loop_
_entity_poly.entity_id
_entity_poly.type
_entity_poly.pdbx_seq_one_letter_code
_entity_poly.pdbx_strand_id
1 'polypeptide(L)'
;MFLNSLLADPAKWYFLRFDSPLNAVRSVAIWLTLALLVAFIVCAALLKGEKRARFLKIGLISAVVYACLLGAAYLALSFAEDGIKKILFIPLLVLLAAIAANAVALSLKRSKATYIAAGGTVGAALIATLVCIGIYFASGQGAADSWLPNGNDDVNSPALYVCAALLIAAVAAAALFFGRKDKKGFDSKAVTYAAICIAMSFALSYLRIVKMPQGGSITIASLLPLMLYSFMFGTKKGVFAGLIYGVLQAFQDPAIVHPAQFLLDYPVAFACIGLAGMFAKTKALEKLPQVQFALGGVVAGLARLLMHFVSGIFAFGAFAPEGTPVALYSFLYQAGYVLPDIAIVIVAGVLVLSSKTFVKEVRKFNSVSETQARAENNG
;
A
#
# COMPACT_ATOMS: atom_id res chain seq x y z
N MET A 1 -11.20 14.65 -25.19
CA MET A 1 -10.67 13.36 -25.65
C MET A 1 -10.10 12.52 -24.49
N PHE A 2 -9.26 13.08 -23.62
CA PHE A 2 -8.66 12.41 -22.44
C PHE A 2 -9.66 11.91 -21.36
N LEU A 3 -10.73 12.67 -21.09
CA LEU A 3 -11.78 12.27 -20.14
C LEU A 3 -12.68 11.13 -20.68
N ASN A 4 -12.88 11.06 -21.99
CA ASN A 4 -13.70 10.01 -22.60
C ASN A 4 -12.96 8.66 -22.62
N SER A 5 -11.63 8.63 -22.72
CA SER A 5 -10.84 7.40 -22.62
C SER A 5 -10.73 6.85 -21.19
N LEU A 6 -10.78 7.72 -20.17
CA LEU A 6 -10.84 7.30 -18.75
C LEU A 6 -12.14 6.58 -18.38
N LEU A 7 -13.21 6.79 -19.16
CA LEU A 7 -14.52 6.16 -19.00
C LEU A 7 -14.81 5.10 -20.07
N ALA A 8 -13.86 4.83 -20.98
CA ALA A 8 -14.10 4.01 -22.17
C ALA A 8 -14.08 2.49 -21.93
N ASP A 9 -13.58 2.01 -20.79
CA ASP A 9 -13.80 0.61 -20.39
C ASP A 9 -14.95 0.61 -19.38
N PRO A 10 -16.20 0.35 -19.79
CA PRO A 10 -17.32 0.26 -18.86
C PRO A 10 -16.93 -0.79 -17.83
N ALA A 11 -16.89 -0.39 -16.55
CA ALA A 11 -16.52 -1.27 -15.44
C ALA A 11 -17.24 -2.61 -15.63
N LYS A 12 -16.50 -3.66 -16.03
CA LYS A 12 -17.10 -4.93 -16.45
C LYS A 12 -17.81 -5.52 -15.23
N TRP A 13 -19.13 -5.67 -15.31
CA TRP A 13 -19.95 -6.08 -14.16
C TRP A 13 -19.81 -7.59 -13.91
N TYR A 14 -18.96 -7.97 -12.96
CA TYR A 14 -18.65 -9.38 -12.63
C TYR A 14 -19.69 -10.07 -11.72
N PHE A 15 -20.85 -9.47 -11.44
CA PHE A 15 -21.85 -10.06 -10.54
C PHE A 15 -22.50 -11.34 -11.10
N LEU A 16 -22.59 -11.47 -12.43
CA LEU A 16 -23.21 -12.61 -13.12
C LEU A 16 -22.48 -12.88 -14.44
N ARG A 17 -21.23 -13.32 -14.36
CA ARG A 17 -20.39 -13.58 -15.54
C ARG A 17 -19.78 -14.97 -15.46
N PHE A 18 -20.07 -15.81 -16.45
CA PHE A 18 -19.71 -17.24 -16.48
C PHE A 18 -19.01 -17.63 -17.79
N ASP A 19 -18.38 -16.67 -18.47
CA ASP A 19 -17.69 -16.87 -19.75
C ASP A 19 -16.30 -17.49 -19.62
N SER A 20 -15.72 -17.52 -18.42
CA SER A 20 -14.48 -18.24 -18.11
C SER A 20 -14.54 -18.85 -16.70
N PRO A 21 -13.76 -19.90 -16.40
CA PRO A 21 -13.70 -20.47 -15.06
C PRO A 21 -13.31 -19.44 -13.98
N LEU A 22 -12.38 -18.51 -14.27
CA LEU A 22 -12.03 -17.40 -13.37
C LEU A 22 -13.23 -16.47 -13.12
N ASN A 23 -13.96 -16.10 -14.16
CA ASN A 23 -15.15 -15.24 -14.02
C ASN A 23 -16.30 -15.96 -13.30
N ALA A 24 -16.47 -17.26 -13.54
CA ALA A 24 -17.45 -18.09 -12.85
C ALA A 24 -17.14 -18.18 -11.35
N VAL A 25 -15.88 -18.50 -10.99
CA VAL A 25 -15.44 -18.49 -9.59
C VAL A 25 -15.61 -17.11 -8.97
N ARG A 26 -15.34 -16.03 -9.72
CA ARG A 26 -15.55 -14.66 -9.25
C ARG A 26 -17.00 -14.34 -8.93
N SER A 27 -17.90 -14.69 -9.83
CA SER A 27 -19.34 -14.49 -9.67
C SER A 27 -19.86 -15.27 -8.46
N VAL A 28 -19.52 -16.56 -8.34
CA VAL A 28 -19.95 -17.41 -7.21
C VAL A 28 -19.38 -16.92 -5.89
N ALA A 29 -18.10 -16.54 -5.86
CA ALA A 29 -17.43 -16.02 -4.67
C ALA A 29 -18.14 -14.81 -4.07
N ILE A 30 -18.57 -13.86 -4.91
CA ILE A 30 -19.26 -12.65 -4.46
C ILE A 30 -20.56 -13.01 -3.73
N TRP A 31 -21.43 -13.82 -4.36
CA TRP A 31 -22.71 -14.20 -3.77
C TRP A 31 -22.56 -15.08 -2.52
N LEU A 32 -21.62 -16.04 -2.55
CA LEU A 32 -21.34 -16.88 -1.39
C LEU A 32 -20.82 -16.04 -0.21
N THR A 33 -19.92 -15.08 -0.47
CA THR A 33 -19.40 -14.17 0.56
C THR A 33 -20.51 -13.32 1.15
N LEU A 34 -21.40 -12.76 0.31
CA LEU A 34 -22.54 -11.98 0.78
C LEU A 34 -23.49 -12.83 1.65
N ALA A 35 -23.82 -14.04 1.21
CA ALA A 35 -24.68 -14.95 1.96
C ALA A 35 -24.07 -15.32 3.32
N LEU A 36 -22.77 -15.67 3.36
CA LEU A 36 -22.05 -15.97 4.59
C LEU A 36 -21.96 -14.76 5.52
N LEU A 37 -21.76 -13.55 4.98
CA LEU A 37 -21.72 -12.32 5.75
C LEU A 37 -23.07 -12.02 6.40
N VAL A 38 -24.16 -12.11 5.63
CA VAL A 38 -25.53 -11.92 6.15
C VAL A 38 -25.83 -12.96 7.24
N ALA A 39 -25.55 -14.23 6.98
CA ALA A 39 -25.73 -15.30 7.97
C ALA A 39 -24.90 -15.04 9.24
N PHE A 40 -23.65 -14.61 9.09
CA PHE A 40 -22.79 -14.25 10.22
C PHE A 40 -23.37 -13.10 11.05
N ILE A 41 -23.84 -12.02 10.42
CA ILE A 41 -24.44 -10.87 11.09
C ILE A 41 -25.72 -11.28 11.83
N VAL A 42 -26.60 -12.03 11.18
CA VAL A 42 -27.86 -12.52 11.77
C VAL A 42 -27.58 -13.41 12.98
N CYS A 43 -26.73 -14.42 12.84
CA CYS A 43 -26.34 -15.29 13.95
C CYS A 43 -25.65 -14.52 15.09
N ALA A 44 -24.77 -13.57 14.76
CA ALA A 44 -24.11 -12.74 15.75
C ALA A 44 -25.08 -11.79 16.49
N ALA A 45 -26.20 -11.40 15.87
CA ALA A 45 -27.24 -10.59 16.48
C ALA A 45 -28.20 -11.42 17.35
N LEU A 46 -28.53 -12.65 16.92
CA LEU A 46 -29.45 -13.55 17.64
C LEU A 46 -28.81 -14.18 18.88
N LEU A 47 -27.51 -14.48 18.84
CA LEU A 47 -26.81 -15.11 19.96
C LEU A 47 -26.46 -14.07 21.04
N LYS A 48 -26.53 -14.50 22.32
CA LYS A 48 -26.16 -13.68 23.48
C LYS A 48 -25.16 -14.42 24.39
N GLY A 49 -24.45 -13.67 25.23
CA GLY A 49 -23.53 -14.20 26.23
C GLY A 49 -22.40 -15.06 25.65
N GLU A 50 -22.07 -16.15 26.34
CA GLU A 50 -20.98 -17.06 25.94
C GLU A 50 -21.18 -17.72 24.57
N LYS A 51 -22.43 -18.03 24.19
CA LYS A 51 -22.75 -18.61 22.88
C LYS A 51 -22.36 -17.67 21.76
N ARG A 52 -22.60 -16.36 21.93
CA ARG A 52 -22.17 -15.32 20.97
C ARG A 52 -20.65 -15.24 20.88
N ALA A 53 -19.96 -15.22 22.02
CA ALA A 53 -18.50 -15.14 22.04
C ALA A 53 -17.84 -16.34 21.34
N ARG A 54 -18.35 -17.56 21.58
CA ARG A 54 -17.88 -18.78 20.91
C ARG A 54 -18.16 -18.74 19.40
N PHE A 55 -19.38 -18.33 19.00
CA PHE A 55 -19.74 -18.17 17.59
C PHE A 55 -18.85 -17.16 16.87
N LEU A 56 -18.62 -15.98 17.46
CA LEU A 56 -17.75 -14.95 16.87
C LEU A 56 -16.31 -15.46 16.67
N LYS A 57 -15.77 -16.20 17.64
CA LYS A 57 -14.43 -16.78 17.53
C LYS A 57 -14.34 -17.82 16.41
N ILE A 58 -15.28 -18.76 16.36
CA ILE A 58 -15.29 -19.82 15.33
C ILE A 58 -15.56 -19.21 13.96
N GLY A 59 -16.56 -18.33 13.85
CA GLY A 59 -16.92 -17.67 12.60
C GLY A 59 -15.77 -16.83 12.04
N LEU A 60 -14.97 -16.17 12.89
CA LEU A 60 -13.76 -15.48 12.45
C LEU A 60 -12.72 -16.45 11.87
N ILE A 61 -12.47 -17.58 12.53
CA ILE A 61 -11.54 -18.60 12.03
C ILE A 61 -12.04 -19.15 10.68
N SER A 62 -13.31 -19.50 10.59
CA SER A 62 -13.93 -19.99 9.36
C SER A 62 -13.86 -18.97 8.23
N ALA A 63 -14.07 -17.68 8.51
CA ALA A 63 -13.94 -16.61 7.52
C ALA A 63 -12.50 -16.47 7.01
N VAL A 64 -11.50 -16.57 7.89
CA VAL A 64 -10.08 -16.54 7.48
C VAL A 64 -9.74 -17.74 6.61
N VAL A 65 -10.14 -18.95 7.01
CA VAL A 65 -9.91 -20.17 6.22
C VAL A 65 -10.58 -20.06 4.85
N TYR A 66 -11.84 -19.60 4.79
CA TYR A 66 -12.57 -19.35 3.55
C TYR A 66 -11.82 -18.36 2.65
N ALA A 67 -11.38 -17.22 3.19
CA ALA A 67 -10.63 -16.21 2.43
C ALA A 67 -9.30 -16.76 1.87
N CYS A 68 -8.58 -17.58 2.65
CA CYS A 68 -7.34 -18.21 2.19
C CYS A 68 -7.59 -19.21 1.04
N LEU A 69 -8.61 -20.08 1.18
CA LEU A 69 -8.97 -21.04 0.13
C LEU A 69 -9.41 -20.34 -1.14
N LEU A 70 -10.24 -19.31 -1.01
CA LEU A 70 -10.68 -18.47 -2.11
C LEU A 70 -9.48 -17.82 -2.81
N GLY A 71 -8.58 -17.20 -2.06
CA GLY A 71 -7.38 -16.57 -2.58
C GLY A 71 -6.48 -17.54 -3.33
N ALA A 72 -6.29 -18.76 -2.81
CA ALA A 72 -5.54 -19.81 -3.49
C ALA A 72 -6.20 -20.25 -4.81
N ALA A 73 -7.53 -20.40 -4.82
CA ALA A 73 -8.28 -20.74 -6.02
C ALA A 73 -8.18 -19.65 -7.09
N TYR A 74 -8.36 -18.38 -6.70
CA TYR A 74 -8.18 -17.25 -7.61
C TYR A 74 -6.77 -17.18 -8.17
N LEU A 75 -5.76 -17.37 -7.32
CA LEU A 75 -4.38 -17.33 -7.76
C LEU A 75 -4.09 -18.43 -8.78
N ALA A 76 -4.54 -19.66 -8.51
CA ALA A 76 -4.37 -20.79 -9.43
C ALA A 76 -5.04 -20.54 -10.79
N LEU A 77 -6.28 -20.03 -10.78
CA LEU A 77 -7.03 -19.71 -12.00
C LEU A 77 -6.43 -18.52 -12.76
N SER A 78 -5.92 -17.51 -12.05
CA SER A 78 -5.27 -16.35 -12.69
C SER A 78 -3.97 -16.77 -13.41
N PHE A 79 -3.24 -17.75 -12.88
CA PHE A 79 -2.09 -18.33 -13.59
C PHE A 79 -2.50 -19.20 -14.79
N ALA A 80 -3.70 -19.78 -14.78
CA ALA A 80 -4.22 -20.61 -15.86
C ALA A 80 -4.82 -19.78 -17.00
N GLU A 81 -5.49 -18.67 -16.68
CA GLU A 81 -6.30 -17.88 -17.64
C GLU A 81 -5.71 -16.50 -17.97
N ASP A 82 -5.21 -15.74 -16.98
CA ASP A 82 -4.83 -14.32 -17.17
C ASP A 82 -3.41 -14.13 -17.69
N GLY A 83 -2.67 -15.22 -17.96
CA GLY A 83 -1.31 -15.13 -18.52
C GLY A 83 -0.32 -14.38 -17.63
N ILE A 84 -0.52 -14.40 -16.29
CA ILE A 84 0.38 -13.75 -15.32
C ILE A 84 1.82 -14.16 -15.61
N LYS A 85 2.68 -13.18 -15.89
CA LYS A 85 4.09 -13.40 -16.20
C LYS A 85 4.80 -13.95 -14.96
N LYS A 86 5.02 -15.27 -14.96
CA LYS A 86 5.59 -16.02 -13.83
C LYS A 86 6.91 -15.43 -13.31
N ILE A 87 7.76 -14.93 -14.20
CA ILE A 87 9.05 -14.33 -13.84
C ILE A 87 8.93 -13.02 -13.05
N LEU A 88 7.84 -12.26 -13.22
CA LEU A 88 7.57 -11.06 -12.45
C LEU A 88 6.83 -11.38 -11.14
N PHE A 89 5.90 -12.34 -11.19
CA PHE A 89 4.99 -12.60 -10.08
C PHE A 89 5.53 -13.59 -9.03
N ILE A 90 6.21 -14.67 -9.44
CA ILE A 90 6.73 -15.68 -8.50
C ILE A 90 7.70 -15.07 -7.48
N PRO A 91 8.66 -14.21 -7.86
CA PRO A 91 9.56 -13.59 -6.88
C PRO A 91 8.82 -12.73 -5.84
N LEU A 92 7.77 -12.00 -6.25
CA LEU A 92 6.90 -11.25 -5.33
C LEU A 92 6.17 -12.19 -4.37
N LEU A 93 5.67 -13.34 -4.85
CA LEU A 93 5.04 -14.35 -4.01
C LEU A 93 6.05 -14.96 -3.01
N VAL A 94 7.28 -15.24 -3.45
CA VAL A 94 8.37 -15.72 -2.59
C VAL A 94 8.71 -14.69 -1.52
N LEU A 95 8.75 -13.40 -1.87
CA LEU A 95 8.94 -12.32 -0.90
C LEU A 95 7.85 -12.32 0.18
N LEU A 96 6.58 -12.44 -0.23
CA LEU A 96 5.45 -12.53 0.71
C LEU A 96 5.51 -13.79 1.58
N ALA A 97 5.84 -14.94 0.97
CA ALA A 97 6.00 -16.20 1.68
C ALA A 97 7.16 -16.14 2.69
N ALA A 98 8.28 -15.50 2.33
CA ALA A 98 9.40 -15.27 3.23
C ALA A 98 9.00 -14.37 4.41
N ILE A 99 8.24 -13.31 4.17
CA ILE A 99 7.72 -12.44 5.25
C ILE A 99 6.81 -13.26 6.18
N ALA A 100 5.88 -14.05 5.64
CA ALA A 100 4.95 -14.86 6.42
C ALA A 100 5.67 -15.96 7.22
N ALA A 101 6.61 -16.69 6.60
CA ALA A 101 7.39 -17.74 7.24
C ALA A 101 8.25 -17.17 8.39
N ASN A 102 8.86 -16.00 8.19
CA ASN A 102 9.63 -15.34 9.24
C ASN A 102 8.75 -14.82 10.38
N ALA A 103 7.53 -14.38 10.10
CA ALA A 103 6.57 -14.02 11.15
C ALA A 103 6.26 -15.23 12.05
N VAL A 104 6.08 -16.42 11.45
CA VAL A 104 5.89 -17.69 12.20
C VAL A 104 7.16 -18.04 12.98
N ALA A 105 8.34 -18.00 12.36
CA ALA A 105 9.61 -18.31 13.03
C ALA A 105 9.87 -17.41 14.25
N LEU A 106 9.59 -16.11 14.13
CA LEU A 106 9.71 -15.12 15.21
C LEU A 106 8.62 -15.29 16.29
N SER A 107 7.48 -15.90 15.97
CA SER A 107 6.49 -16.28 16.97
C SER A 107 6.95 -17.46 17.83
N LEU A 108 7.78 -18.36 17.27
CA LEU A 108 8.30 -19.54 17.97
C LEU A 108 9.54 -19.21 18.82
N LYS A 109 10.53 -18.50 18.26
CA LYS A 109 11.78 -18.17 18.97
C LYS A 109 12.29 -16.78 18.64
N ARG A 110 12.27 -15.88 19.63
CA ARG A 110 12.81 -14.53 19.52
C ARG A 110 14.24 -14.49 20.02
N SER A 111 15.21 -14.38 19.11
CA SER A 111 16.63 -14.23 19.42
C SER A 111 17.28 -13.28 18.42
N LYS A 112 18.44 -12.70 18.76
CA LYS A 112 19.21 -11.83 17.85
C LYS A 112 19.49 -12.54 16.51
N ALA A 113 19.84 -13.82 16.56
CA ALA A 113 20.04 -14.64 15.38
C ALA A 113 18.77 -14.78 14.54
N THR A 114 17.60 -15.00 15.16
CA THR A 114 16.33 -15.09 14.44
C THR A 114 15.96 -13.77 13.75
N TYR A 115 16.24 -12.62 14.37
CA TYR A 115 16.00 -11.31 13.74
C TYR A 115 16.93 -11.06 12.56
N ILE A 116 18.22 -11.39 12.69
CA ILE A 116 19.19 -11.26 11.59
C ILE A 116 18.82 -12.20 10.43
N ALA A 117 18.46 -13.46 10.73
CA ALA A 117 18.02 -14.40 9.71
C ALA A 117 16.73 -13.95 9.01
N ALA A 118 15.75 -13.44 9.77
CA ALA A 118 14.51 -12.90 9.20
C ALA A 118 14.78 -11.69 8.30
N GLY A 119 15.58 -10.73 8.76
CA GLY A 119 15.97 -9.58 7.95
C GLY A 119 16.75 -9.97 6.70
N GLY A 120 17.71 -10.89 6.84
CA GLY A 120 18.53 -11.38 5.73
C GLY A 120 17.73 -12.12 4.67
N THR A 121 16.81 -13.01 5.07
CA THR A 121 15.98 -13.76 4.13
C THR A 121 14.96 -12.88 3.40
N VAL A 122 14.32 -11.93 4.09
CA VAL A 122 13.43 -10.95 3.44
C VAL A 122 14.21 -10.02 2.51
N GLY A 123 15.38 -9.55 2.93
CA GLY A 123 16.27 -8.74 2.10
C GLY A 123 16.74 -9.48 0.83
N ALA A 124 17.14 -10.75 0.98
CA ALA A 124 17.52 -11.59 -0.15
C ALA A 124 16.36 -11.84 -1.12
N ALA A 125 15.15 -12.09 -0.61
CA ALA A 125 13.96 -12.25 -1.44
C ALA A 125 13.59 -10.97 -2.21
N LEU A 126 13.77 -9.79 -1.58
CA LEU A 126 13.56 -8.50 -2.24
C LEU A 126 14.60 -8.27 -3.36
N ILE A 127 15.89 -8.55 -3.09
CA ILE A 127 16.95 -8.45 -4.10
C ILE A 127 16.67 -9.42 -5.25
N ALA A 128 16.32 -10.67 -4.96
CA ALA A 128 15.97 -11.66 -5.97
C ALA A 128 14.78 -11.18 -6.84
N THR A 129 13.78 -10.55 -6.21
CA THR A 129 12.65 -9.93 -6.95
C THR A 129 13.15 -8.87 -7.92
N LEU A 130 13.98 -7.92 -7.47
CA LEU A 130 14.53 -6.87 -8.32
C LEU A 130 15.42 -7.43 -9.45
N VAL A 131 16.21 -8.46 -9.16
CA VAL A 131 17.06 -9.14 -10.15
C VAL A 131 16.21 -9.87 -11.19
N CYS A 132 15.18 -10.61 -10.79
CA CYS A 132 14.27 -11.28 -11.74
C CYS A 132 13.55 -10.28 -12.65
N ILE A 133 13.08 -9.15 -12.09
CA ILE A 133 12.51 -8.06 -12.89
C ILE A 133 13.57 -7.52 -13.86
N GLY A 134 14.80 -7.26 -13.38
CA GLY A 134 15.89 -6.76 -14.21
C GLY A 134 16.27 -7.70 -15.35
N ILE A 135 16.40 -9.00 -15.09
CA ILE A 135 16.71 -10.03 -16.09
C ILE A 135 15.58 -10.11 -17.12
N TYR A 136 14.32 -10.07 -16.68
CA TYR A 136 13.17 -10.14 -17.60
C TYR A 136 13.22 -9.01 -18.64
N PHE A 137 13.48 -7.78 -18.19
CA PHE A 137 13.57 -6.62 -19.07
C PHE A 137 14.87 -6.58 -19.88
N ALA A 138 16.00 -6.99 -19.30
CA ALA A 138 17.29 -7.05 -20.00
C ALA A 138 17.36 -8.16 -21.06
N SER A 139 16.56 -9.23 -20.91
CA SER A 139 16.50 -10.35 -21.86
C SER A 139 15.73 -10.04 -23.16
N GLY A 140 15.17 -8.83 -23.29
CA GLY A 140 14.31 -8.44 -24.41
C GLY A 140 12.89 -9.04 -24.36
N GLN A 141 12.65 -10.05 -23.51
CA GLN A 141 11.31 -10.64 -23.31
C GLN A 141 10.31 -9.60 -22.82
N GLY A 142 10.74 -8.71 -21.93
CA GLY A 142 9.89 -7.64 -21.45
C GLY A 142 9.44 -6.67 -22.54
N ALA A 143 10.20 -6.51 -23.64
CA ALA A 143 9.82 -5.64 -24.75
C ALA A 143 8.82 -6.36 -25.68
N ALA A 144 9.06 -7.64 -25.96
CA ALA A 144 8.16 -8.48 -26.76
C ALA A 144 6.78 -8.71 -26.12
N ASP A 145 6.74 -8.74 -24.79
CA ASP A 145 5.54 -8.95 -23.98
C ASP A 145 4.95 -7.64 -23.42
N SER A 146 5.54 -6.49 -23.74
CA SER A 146 5.14 -5.23 -23.12
C SER A 146 3.75 -4.81 -23.59
N TRP A 147 2.97 -4.27 -22.66
CA TRP A 147 1.73 -3.58 -22.97
C TRP A 147 1.96 -2.11 -23.36
N LEU A 148 3.23 -1.66 -23.40
CA LEU A 148 3.65 -0.36 -23.90
C LEU A 148 3.58 -0.32 -25.44
N PRO A 149 3.13 0.79 -26.06
CA PRO A 149 2.98 0.92 -27.52
C PRO A 149 4.24 0.62 -28.33
N ASN A 150 5.43 0.94 -27.81
CA ASN A 150 6.72 0.75 -28.48
C ASN A 150 7.63 -0.24 -27.72
N GLY A 151 7.05 -1.14 -26.92
CA GLY A 151 7.85 -1.96 -26.02
C GLY A 151 8.54 -1.12 -24.93
N ASN A 152 9.71 -1.58 -24.46
CA ASN A 152 10.47 -0.85 -23.42
C ASN A 152 11.56 0.05 -23.99
N ASP A 153 11.57 0.27 -25.31
CA ASP A 153 12.62 1.01 -26.00
C ASP A 153 12.61 2.50 -25.61
N ASP A 154 11.43 3.02 -25.21
CA ASP A 154 11.26 4.38 -24.71
C ASP A 154 11.63 4.54 -23.22
N VAL A 155 12.00 3.45 -22.52
CA VAL A 155 12.33 3.50 -21.09
C VAL A 155 13.76 3.97 -20.88
N ASN A 156 13.92 5.22 -20.40
CA ASN A 156 15.25 5.79 -20.15
C ASN A 156 15.88 5.21 -18.87
N SER A 157 16.55 4.08 -19.03
CA SER A 157 17.06 3.27 -17.91
C SER A 157 18.08 4.00 -17.04
N PRO A 158 19.15 4.66 -17.57
CA PRO A 158 20.16 5.31 -16.73
C PRO A 158 19.58 6.49 -15.93
N ALA A 159 18.81 7.37 -16.57
CA ALA A 159 18.23 8.54 -15.91
C ALA A 159 17.23 8.11 -14.83
N LEU A 160 16.43 7.09 -15.10
CA LEU A 160 15.46 6.55 -14.14
C LEU A 160 16.13 5.94 -12.91
N TYR A 161 17.22 5.18 -13.06
CA TYR A 161 17.97 4.66 -11.90
C TYR A 161 18.56 5.78 -11.03
N VAL A 162 19.17 6.80 -11.66
CA VAL A 162 19.74 7.95 -10.93
C VAL A 162 18.63 8.70 -10.18
N CYS A 163 17.53 9.02 -10.86
CA CYS A 163 16.40 9.69 -10.22
C CYS A 163 15.79 8.86 -9.09
N ALA A 164 15.63 7.54 -9.29
CA ALA A 164 15.12 6.66 -8.26
C ALA A 164 16.03 6.63 -7.02
N ALA A 165 17.35 6.51 -7.21
CA ALA A 165 18.31 6.54 -6.11
C ALA A 165 18.25 7.86 -5.32
N LEU A 166 18.19 9.00 -6.02
CA LEU A 166 18.07 10.32 -5.41
C LEU A 166 16.77 10.48 -4.62
N LEU A 167 15.64 10.05 -5.18
CA LEU A 167 14.34 10.13 -4.53
C LEU A 167 14.24 9.20 -3.32
N ILE A 168 14.77 7.98 -3.40
CA ILE A 168 14.86 7.05 -2.27
C ILE A 168 15.69 7.68 -1.14
N ALA A 169 16.86 8.25 -1.47
CA ALA A 169 17.71 8.93 -0.51
C ALA A 169 16.99 10.14 0.12
N ALA A 170 16.23 10.92 -0.67
CA ALA A 170 15.46 12.04 -0.18
C ALA A 170 14.35 11.61 0.80
N VAL A 171 13.60 10.54 0.49
CA VAL A 171 12.56 10.00 1.38
C VAL A 171 13.19 9.46 2.66
N ALA A 172 14.32 8.75 2.58
CA ALA A 172 15.06 8.28 3.75
C ALA A 172 15.56 9.45 4.62
N ALA A 173 16.15 10.47 4.01
CA ALA A 173 16.60 11.67 4.71
C ALA A 173 15.44 12.41 5.39
N ALA A 174 14.31 12.58 4.70
CA ALA A 174 13.11 13.17 5.26
C ALA A 174 12.58 12.34 6.45
N ALA A 175 12.52 11.02 6.31
CA ALA A 175 12.08 10.13 7.39
C ALA A 175 12.99 10.27 8.63
N LEU A 176 14.31 10.30 8.44
CA LEU A 176 15.28 10.46 9.51
C LEU A 176 15.19 11.84 10.18
N PHE A 177 15.09 12.90 9.38
CA PHE A 177 15.02 14.28 9.86
C PHE A 177 13.73 14.58 10.62
N PHE A 178 12.57 14.23 10.05
CA PHE A 178 11.28 14.52 10.67
C PHE A 178 10.96 13.56 11.83
N GLY A 179 11.43 12.31 11.77
CA GLY A 179 11.32 11.37 12.88
C GLY A 179 12.45 11.44 13.91
N ARG A 180 13.28 12.49 13.92
CA ARG A 180 14.36 12.65 14.92
C ARG A 180 13.85 12.80 16.36
N LYS A 181 12.60 13.28 16.52
CA LYS A 181 11.94 13.42 17.81
C LYS A 181 11.33 12.12 18.32
N ASP A 182 11.29 11.07 17.49
CA ASP A 182 10.75 9.77 17.84
C ASP A 182 11.89 8.90 18.39
N LYS A 183 12.18 9.06 19.69
CA LYS A 183 13.27 8.31 20.36
C LYS A 183 12.92 6.84 20.63
N LYS A 184 11.65 6.47 20.64
CA LYS A 184 11.21 5.08 20.81
C LYS A 184 11.31 4.30 19.50
N GLY A 185 12.00 3.16 19.56
CA GLY A 185 11.97 2.13 18.52
C GLY A 185 10.58 1.51 18.31
N PHE A 186 10.52 0.48 17.48
CA PHE A 186 9.28 -0.28 17.24
C PHE A 186 8.97 -1.16 18.45
N ASP A 187 8.08 -0.68 19.32
CA ASP A 187 7.53 -1.47 20.42
C ASP A 187 6.37 -2.35 19.93
N SER A 188 6.00 -3.35 20.72
CA SER A 188 4.93 -4.30 20.37
C SER A 188 3.63 -3.58 19.99
N LYS A 189 3.32 -2.48 20.67
CA LYS A 189 2.12 -1.69 20.40
C LYS A 189 2.18 -1.03 19.02
N ALA A 190 3.27 -0.34 18.69
CA ALA A 190 3.42 0.25 17.36
C ALA A 190 3.35 -0.82 16.26
N VAL A 191 3.99 -1.97 16.45
CA VAL A 191 3.95 -3.06 15.46
C VAL A 191 2.53 -3.60 15.25
N THR A 192 1.77 -3.83 16.34
CA THR A 192 0.37 -4.28 16.23
C THR A 192 -0.50 -3.26 15.50
N TYR A 193 -0.38 -1.97 15.84
CA TYR A 193 -1.13 -0.93 15.13
C TYR A 193 -0.70 -0.80 13.67
N ALA A 194 0.59 -0.94 13.35
CA ALA A 194 1.08 -0.96 11.97
C ALA A 194 0.39 -2.08 11.18
N ALA A 195 0.37 -3.30 11.71
CA ALA A 195 -0.25 -4.45 11.05
C ALA A 195 -1.74 -4.22 10.79
N ILE A 196 -2.48 -3.71 11.78
CA ILE A 196 -3.92 -3.41 11.64
C ILE A 196 -4.13 -2.32 10.58
N CYS A 197 -3.36 -1.23 10.63
CA CYS A 197 -3.49 -0.11 9.70
C CYS A 197 -3.10 -0.50 8.27
N ILE A 198 -2.04 -1.31 8.09
CA ILE A 198 -1.65 -1.85 6.78
C ILE A 198 -2.75 -2.76 6.23
N ALA A 199 -3.27 -3.70 7.03
CA ALA A 199 -4.33 -4.60 6.62
C ALA A 199 -5.63 -3.85 6.27
N MET A 200 -6.00 -2.85 7.05
CA MET A 200 -7.17 -2.01 6.79
C MET A 200 -6.98 -1.18 5.53
N SER A 201 -5.80 -0.59 5.32
CA SER A 201 -5.49 0.17 4.10
C SER A 201 -5.49 -0.74 2.87
N PHE A 202 -5.04 -1.99 3.02
CA PHE A 202 -5.04 -2.99 1.96
C PHE A 202 -6.47 -3.43 1.61
N ALA A 203 -7.30 -3.72 2.61
CA ALA A 203 -8.70 -4.04 2.39
C ALA A 203 -9.45 -2.88 1.71
N LEU A 204 -9.27 -1.64 2.18
CA LEU A 204 -9.90 -0.45 1.60
C LEU A 204 -9.40 -0.14 0.18
N SER A 205 -8.19 -0.55 -0.20
CA SER A 205 -7.66 -0.33 -1.55
C SER A 205 -8.41 -1.10 -2.65
N TYR A 206 -9.18 -2.13 -2.28
CA TYR A 206 -10.09 -2.81 -3.21
C TYR A 206 -11.37 -1.99 -3.48
N LEU A 207 -11.72 -1.07 -2.58
CA LEU A 207 -12.86 -0.15 -2.74
C LEU A 207 -12.44 1.06 -3.59
N ARG A 208 -12.34 0.82 -4.90
CA ARG A 208 -11.94 1.82 -5.90
C ARG A 208 -13.18 2.50 -6.48
N ILE A 209 -13.17 3.82 -6.47
CA ILE A 209 -14.16 4.68 -7.13
C ILE A 209 -13.83 4.76 -8.63
N VAL A 210 -12.55 4.95 -8.95
CA VAL A 210 -12.03 5.03 -10.33
C VAL A 210 -10.74 4.22 -10.42
N LYS A 211 -10.58 3.43 -11.49
CA LYS A 211 -9.31 2.77 -11.86
C LYS A 211 -8.79 3.41 -13.14
N MET A 212 -7.55 3.86 -13.12
CA MET A 212 -6.91 4.47 -14.29
C MET A 212 -6.25 3.40 -15.18
N PRO A 213 -6.16 3.62 -16.51
CA PRO A 213 -5.76 2.58 -17.47
C PRO A 213 -4.29 2.15 -17.35
N GLN A 214 -3.36 3.07 -17.04
CA GLN A 214 -1.92 2.79 -16.83
C GLN A 214 -1.60 2.57 -15.35
N GLY A 215 -2.58 2.10 -14.58
CA GLY A 215 -2.47 1.99 -13.12
C GLY A 215 -2.78 3.30 -12.41
N GLY A 216 -2.94 3.21 -11.09
CA GLY A 216 -3.50 4.27 -10.26
C GLY A 216 -5.01 4.10 -10.04
N SER A 217 -5.48 4.54 -8.88
CA SER A 217 -6.90 4.50 -8.54
C SER A 217 -7.25 5.58 -7.53
N ILE A 218 -8.52 5.98 -7.55
CA ILE A 218 -9.13 6.83 -6.53
C ILE A 218 -9.93 5.90 -5.63
N THR A 219 -9.65 5.91 -4.32
CA THR A 219 -10.22 4.97 -3.35
C THR A 219 -11.10 5.66 -2.31
N ILE A 220 -11.88 4.88 -1.57
CA ILE A 220 -12.66 5.38 -0.43
C ILE A 220 -11.74 5.52 0.80
N ALA A 221 -10.82 6.49 0.75
CA ALA A 221 -9.87 6.81 1.80
C ALA A 221 -8.95 5.65 2.22
N SER A 222 -8.48 4.82 1.27
CA SER A 222 -7.68 3.63 1.60
C SER A 222 -6.39 3.93 2.37
N LEU A 223 -5.78 5.09 2.15
CA LEU A 223 -4.54 5.49 2.83
C LEU A 223 -4.75 6.10 4.23
N LEU A 224 -6.01 6.34 4.63
CA LEU A 224 -6.32 6.97 5.92
C LEU A 224 -5.76 6.20 7.12
N PRO A 225 -5.93 4.86 7.25
CA PRO A 225 -5.40 4.14 8.39
C PRO A 225 -3.87 4.25 8.48
N LEU A 226 -3.18 4.20 7.35
CA LEU A 226 -1.72 4.33 7.28
C LEU A 226 -1.24 5.75 7.65
N MET A 227 -1.93 6.79 7.16
CA MET A 227 -1.63 8.18 7.52
C MET A 227 -1.88 8.43 9.01
N LEU A 228 -2.97 7.91 9.58
CA LEU A 228 -3.24 7.96 11.01
C LEU A 228 -2.19 7.22 11.82
N TYR A 229 -1.74 6.06 11.36
CA TYR A 229 -0.63 5.34 12.00
C TYR A 229 0.64 6.19 12.07
N SER A 230 1.02 6.83 10.96
CA SER A 230 2.15 7.76 10.97
C SER A 230 1.93 8.95 11.92
N PHE A 231 0.72 9.50 11.95
CA PHE A 231 0.35 10.59 12.84
C PHE A 231 0.38 10.22 14.34
N MET A 232 0.12 8.95 14.68
CA MET A 232 0.14 8.43 16.06
C MET A 232 1.52 7.99 16.53
N PHE A 233 2.31 7.40 15.64
CA PHE A 233 3.55 6.70 16.01
C PHE A 233 4.82 7.36 15.46
N GLY A 234 4.67 8.37 14.60
CA GLY A 234 5.76 9.17 14.05
C GLY A 234 6.18 8.76 12.64
N THR A 235 6.86 9.70 11.97
CA THR A 235 7.19 9.61 10.54
C THR A 235 8.03 8.39 10.19
N LYS A 236 9.08 8.06 10.98
CA LYS A 236 9.95 6.90 10.70
C LYS A 236 9.17 5.59 10.63
N LYS A 237 8.27 5.40 11.60
CA LYS A 237 7.45 4.19 11.68
C LYS A 237 6.41 4.17 10.56
N GLY A 238 5.80 5.32 10.27
CA GLY A 238 4.87 5.48 9.14
C GLY A 238 5.51 5.16 7.80
N VAL A 239 6.72 5.66 7.53
CA VAL A 239 7.46 5.43 6.27
C VAL A 239 7.75 3.95 6.09
N PHE A 240 8.18 3.27 7.16
CA PHE A 240 8.41 1.82 7.12
C PHE A 240 7.12 1.02 6.89
N ALA A 241 6.03 1.39 7.56
CA ALA A 241 4.72 0.76 7.33
C ALA A 241 4.22 1.00 5.88
N GLY A 242 4.45 2.19 5.34
CA GLY A 242 4.11 2.52 3.95
C GLY A 242 4.94 1.76 2.93
N LEU A 243 6.22 1.49 3.21
CA LEU A 243 7.06 0.63 2.38
C LEU A 243 6.48 -0.79 2.28
N ILE A 244 6.09 -1.38 3.42
CA ILE A 244 5.46 -2.70 3.46
C ILE A 244 4.14 -2.68 2.69
N TYR A 245 3.31 -1.66 2.92
CA TYR A 245 2.06 -1.49 2.19
C TYR A 245 2.28 -1.38 0.67
N GLY A 246 3.33 -0.68 0.22
CA GLY A 246 3.67 -0.58 -1.20
C GLY A 246 4.04 -1.92 -1.83
N VAL A 247 4.75 -2.79 -1.12
CA VAL A 247 5.01 -4.17 -1.59
C VAL A 247 3.71 -4.95 -1.75
N LEU A 248 2.77 -4.81 -0.82
CA LEU A 248 1.45 -5.44 -0.94
C LEU A 248 0.66 -4.89 -2.14
N GLN A 249 0.75 -3.58 -2.40
CA GLN A 249 0.11 -2.95 -3.56
C GLN A 249 0.69 -3.47 -4.89
N ALA A 250 2.00 -3.73 -4.96
CA ALA A 250 2.60 -4.32 -6.14
C ALA A 250 2.08 -5.73 -6.43
N PHE A 251 1.78 -6.50 -5.39
CA PHE A 251 1.16 -7.82 -5.55
C PHE A 251 -0.31 -7.73 -6.01
N GLN A 252 -1.03 -6.70 -5.57
CA GLN A 252 -2.46 -6.53 -5.86
C GLN A 252 -2.74 -6.05 -7.28
N ASP A 253 -1.97 -5.10 -7.82
CA ASP A 253 -2.18 -4.50 -9.14
C ASP A 253 -0.82 -4.24 -9.81
N PRO A 254 -0.13 -5.30 -10.27
CA PRO A 254 1.20 -5.19 -10.86
C PRO A 254 1.15 -4.57 -12.26
N ALA A 255 1.81 -3.42 -12.40
CA ALA A 255 2.07 -2.66 -13.62
C ALA A 255 3.57 -2.35 -13.66
N ILE A 256 4.35 -3.41 -13.85
CA ILE A 256 5.81 -3.38 -13.77
C ILE A 256 6.38 -3.37 -15.18
N VAL A 257 7.13 -2.31 -15.51
CA VAL A 257 7.81 -2.16 -16.80
C VAL A 257 9.32 -1.94 -16.65
N HIS A 258 9.79 -1.63 -15.43
CA HIS A 258 11.21 -1.45 -15.14
C HIS A 258 11.50 -1.61 -13.62
N PRO A 259 12.66 -2.13 -13.17
CA PRO A 259 12.97 -2.29 -11.74
C PRO A 259 12.92 -0.98 -10.93
N ALA A 260 13.49 0.11 -11.46
CA ALA A 260 13.45 1.41 -10.78
C ALA A 260 12.05 2.04 -10.79
N GLN A 261 11.25 1.78 -11.85
CA GLN A 261 9.84 2.16 -11.89
C GLN A 261 9.06 1.43 -10.80
N PHE A 262 9.27 0.11 -10.64
CA PHE A 262 8.66 -0.67 -9.58
C PHE A 262 8.95 -0.07 -8.19
N LEU A 263 10.19 0.32 -7.91
CA LEU A 263 10.51 0.95 -6.62
C LEU A 263 9.76 2.26 -6.44
N LEU A 264 9.75 3.13 -7.46
CA LEU A 264 9.12 4.44 -7.39
C LEU A 264 7.60 4.37 -7.32
N ASP A 265 6.94 3.49 -8.05
CA ASP A 265 5.48 3.40 -8.08
C ASP A 265 4.87 2.55 -6.96
N TYR A 266 5.68 1.71 -6.33
CA TYR A 266 5.22 0.82 -5.25
C TYR A 266 5.91 1.15 -3.92
N PRO A 267 6.95 0.42 -3.42
CA PRO A 267 7.46 0.64 -2.07
C PRO A 267 7.72 2.10 -1.71
N VAL A 268 8.32 2.90 -2.60
CA VAL A 268 8.77 4.27 -2.30
C VAL A 268 7.61 5.26 -2.34
N ALA A 269 6.74 5.20 -3.35
CA ALA A 269 5.52 6.03 -3.40
C ALA A 269 4.65 5.83 -2.16
N PHE A 270 4.48 4.59 -1.71
CA PHE A 270 3.69 4.31 -0.51
C PHE A 270 4.45 4.59 0.80
N ALA A 271 5.78 4.48 0.81
CA ALA A 271 6.60 4.95 1.93
C ALA A 271 6.43 6.47 2.16
N CYS A 272 6.24 7.26 1.10
CA CYS A 272 5.96 8.69 1.21
C CYS A 272 4.67 9.01 1.98
N ILE A 273 3.69 8.09 2.03
CA ILE A 273 2.48 8.26 2.85
C ILE A 273 2.82 8.36 4.34
N GLY A 274 3.92 7.72 4.75
CA GLY A 274 4.50 7.88 6.08
C GLY A 274 4.91 9.30 6.43
N LEU A 275 5.11 10.20 5.48
CA LEU A 275 5.41 11.61 5.74
C LEU A 275 4.22 12.36 6.38
N ALA A 276 3.01 11.80 6.34
CA ALA A 276 1.82 12.41 6.96
C ALA A 276 1.96 12.70 8.46
N GLY A 277 2.81 11.98 9.17
CA GLY A 277 3.09 12.21 10.59
C GLY A 277 4.05 13.35 10.90
N MET A 278 4.67 14.00 9.89
CA MET A 278 5.78 14.93 10.14
C MET A 278 5.44 16.15 11.00
N PHE A 279 4.19 16.59 10.98
CA PHE A 279 3.71 17.73 11.76
C PHE A 279 2.99 17.31 13.06
N ALA A 280 2.88 16.02 13.37
CA ALA A 280 2.14 15.53 14.54
C ALA A 280 2.69 16.07 15.87
N LYS A 281 3.98 16.42 15.92
CA LYS A 281 4.69 16.96 17.09
C LYS A 281 5.06 18.44 16.95
N THR A 282 4.33 19.19 16.12
CA THR A 282 4.55 20.63 15.93
C THR A 282 3.82 21.43 17.01
N LYS A 283 4.57 22.00 17.97
CA LYS A 283 4.03 22.75 19.13
C LYS A 283 3.09 23.89 18.73
N ALA A 284 3.41 24.65 17.68
CA ALA A 284 2.59 25.76 17.20
C ALA A 284 1.17 25.32 16.74
N LEU A 285 1.00 24.05 16.39
CA LEU A 285 -0.25 23.48 15.88
C LEU A 285 -0.87 22.46 16.84
N GLU A 286 -0.38 22.36 18.08
CA GLU A 286 -0.77 21.30 19.03
C GLU A 286 -2.28 21.27 19.30
N LYS A 287 -2.91 22.45 19.32
CA LYS A 287 -4.37 22.61 19.52
C LYS A 287 -5.20 22.32 18.27
N LEU A 288 -4.57 22.10 17.12
CA LEU A 288 -5.20 21.94 15.81
C LEU A 288 -4.73 20.63 15.14
N PRO A 289 -5.03 19.44 15.70
CA PRO A 289 -4.59 18.16 15.15
C PRO A 289 -5.07 17.92 13.71
N GLN A 290 -6.25 18.45 13.35
CA GLN A 290 -6.77 18.43 11.99
C GLN A 290 -5.86 19.18 11.00
N VAL A 291 -5.27 20.31 11.41
CA VAL A 291 -4.34 21.09 10.56
C VAL A 291 -3.00 20.35 10.45
N GLN A 292 -2.51 19.78 11.56
CA GLN A 292 -1.28 18.97 11.53
C GLN A 292 -1.41 17.79 10.56
N PHE A 293 -2.53 17.07 10.63
CA PHE A 293 -2.82 15.94 9.75
C PHE A 293 -3.00 16.38 8.29
N ALA A 294 -3.76 17.45 8.03
CA ALA A 294 -3.97 17.96 6.68
C ALA A 294 -2.66 18.40 6.02
N LEU A 295 -1.82 19.19 6.71
CA LEU A 295 -0.52 19.59 6.19
C LEU A 295 0.39 18.39 5.92
N GLY A 296 0.38 17.40 6.81
CA GLY A 296 1.12 16.16 6.61
C GLY A 296 0.62 15.39 5.40
N GLY A 297 -0.70 15.31 5.23
CA GLY A 297 -1.34 14.67 4.09
C GLY A 297 -1.00 15.34 2.77
N VAL A 298 -0.95 16.68 2.73
CA VAL A 298 -0.51 17.42 1.54
C VAL A 298 0.92 17.05 1.20
N VAL A 299 1.84 17.06 2.16
CA VAL A 299 3.25 16.69 1.91
C VAL A 299 3.38 15.24 1.45
N ALA A 300 2.68 14.32 2.11
CA ALA A 300 2.65 12.90 1.75
C ALA A 300 2.13 12.69 0.32
N GLY A 301 1.03 13.38 -0.04
CA GLY A 301 0.44 13.31 -1.37
C GLY A 301 1.34 13.89 -2.46
N LEU A 302 1.97 15.05 -2.20
CA LEU A 302 2.91 15.67 -3.14
C LEU A 302 4.18 14.82 -3.30
N ALA A 303 4.69 14.22 -2.23
CA ALA A 303 5.83 13.32 -2.30
C ALA A 303 5.49 12.05 -3.11
N ARG A 304 4.32 11.45 -2.90
CA ARG A 304 3.81 10.34 -3.72
C ARG A 304 3.63 10.75 -5.18
N LEU A 305 3.04 11.92 -5.44
CA LEU A 305 2.87 12.46 -6.78
C LEU A 305 4.23 12.63 -7.48
N LEU A 306 5.26 13.12 -6.77
CA LEU A 306 6.61 13.27 -7.32
C LEU A 306 7.21 11.92 -7.74
N MET A 307 7.06 10.86 -6.93
CA MET A 307 7.56 9.53 -7.29
C MET A 307 6.90 9.03 -8.59
N HIS A 308 5.58 9.11 -8.63
CA HIS A 308 4.76 8.71 -9.76
C HIS A 308 5.02 9.57 -11.01
N PHE A 309 5.25 10.87 -10.84
CA PHE A 309 5.57 11.80 -11.92
C PHE A 309 6.93 11.47 -12.57
N VAL A 310 7.97 11.28 -11.76
CA VAL A 310 9.30 10.93 -12.27
C VAL A 310 9.28 9.55 -12.92
N SER A 311 8.60 8.58 -12.31
CA SER A 311 8.36 7.27 -12.93
C SER A 311 7.63 7.42 -14.27
N GLY A 312 6.56 8.20 -14.32
CA GLY A 312 5.75 8.46 -15.50
C GLY A 312 6.53 9.05 -16.68
N ILE A 313 7.43 10.01 -16.42
CA ILE A 313 8.27 10.60 -17.46
C ILE A 313 9.12 9.53 -18.16
N PHE A 314 9.76 8.66 -17.39
CA PHE A 314 10.79 7.76 -17.92
C PHE A 314 10.25 6.38 -18.28
N ALA A 315 9.14 5.93 -17.71
CA ALA A 315 8.60 4.59 -17.91
C ALA A 315 7.29 4.55 -18.71
N PHE A 316 6.57 5.67 -18.79
CA PHE A 316 5.24 5.75 -19.41
C PHE A 316 5.13 6.84 -20.48
N GLY A 317 6.27 7.39 -20.93
CA GLY A 317 6.31 8.43 -21.96
C GLY A 317 5.70 8.02 -23.30
N ALA A 318 5.73 6.72 -23.62
CA ALA A 318 5.13 6.14 -24.83
C ALA A 318 3.61 6.36 -24.94
N PHE A 319 2.92 6.69 -23.83
CA PHE A 319 1.49 6.99 -23.84
C PHE A 319 1.17 8.48 -24.04
N ALA A 320 2.18 9.36 -24.12
CA ALA A 320 1.97 10.77 -24.37
C ALA A 320 1.38 10.97 -25.78
N PRO A 321 0.25 11.67 -25.93
CA PRO A 321 -0.30 11.99 -27.24
C PRO A 321 0.68 12.79 -28.08
N GLU A 322 0.60 12.63 -29.41
CA GLU A 322 1.43 13.37 -30.35
C GLU A 322 1.37 14.89 -30.07
N GLY A 323 2.53 15.54 -30.06
CA GLY A 323 2.67 16.96 -29.76
C GLY A 323 2.54 17.34 -28.27
N THR A 324 2.30 16.39 -27.35
CA THR A 324 2.25 16.67 -25.91
C THR A 324 3.60 16.43 -25.24
N PRO A 325 4.17 17.40 -24.50
CA PRO A 325 5.37 17.16 -23.71
C PRO A 325 5.18 16.01 -22.71
N VAL A 326 6.09 15.04 -22.70
CA VAL A 326 6.01 13.84 -21.83
C VAL A 326 5.86 14.19 -20.35
N ALA A 327 6.57 15.23 -19.87
CA ALA A 327 6.43 15.72 -18.51
C ALA A 327 5.02 16.25 -18.23
N LEU A 328 4.41 17.01 -19.15
CA LEU A 328 3.05 17.49 -18.98
C LEU A 328 2.05 16.33 -18.94
N TYR A 329 2.20 15.36 -19.85
CA TYR A 329 1.39 14.15 -19.87
C TYR A 329 1.46 13.40 -18.53
N SER A 330 2.68 13.10 -18.07
CA SER A 330 2.90 12.40 -16.81
C SER A 330 2.32 13.17 -15.63
N PHE A 331 2.57 14.47 -15.53
CA PHE A 331 2.05 15.29 -14.43
C PHE A 331 0.52 15.24 -14.37
N LEU A 332 -0.16 15.47 -15.49
CA LEU A 332 -1.62 15.47 -15.54
C LEU A 332 -2.23 14.10 -15.24
N TYR A 333 -1.64 13.03 -15.79
CA TYR A 333 -2.12 11.67 -15.55
C TYR A 333 -2.00 11.30 -14.05
N GLN A 334 -0.84 11.52 -13.44
CA GLN A 334 -0.62 11.19 -12.03
C GLN A 334 -1.41 12.11 -11.08
N ALA A 335 -1.45 13.41 -11.36
CA ALA A 335 -2.24 14.36 -10.57
C ALA A 335 -3.74 14.03 -10.61
N GLY A 336 -4.22 13.51 -11.74
CA GLY A 336 -5.61 13.14 -11.97
C GLY A 336 -6.17 12.09 -11.03
N TYR A 337 -5.35 11.19 -10.45
CA TYR A 337 -5.80 10.28 -9.39
C TYR A 337 -5.17 10.54 -8.04
N VAL A 338 -3.90 10.96 -7.95
CA VAL A 338 -3.22 11.13 -6.65
C VAL A 338 -3.84 12.26 -5.84
N LEU A 339 -4.11 13.41 -6.47
CA LEU A 339 -4.69 14.56 -5.77
C LEU A 339 -6.10 14.29 -5.23
N PRO A 340 -7.07 13.77 -6.01
CA PRO A 340 -8.38 13.45 -5.47
C PRO A 340 -8.34 12.32 -4.44
N ASP A 341 -7.52 11.28 -4.63
CA ASP A 341 -7.36 10.18 -3.66
C ASP A 341 -6.85 10.71 -2.31
N ILE A 342 -5.81 11.55 -2.33
CA ILE A 342 -5.28 12.18 -1.11
C ILE A 342 -6.25 13.21 -0.53
N ALA A 343 -6.98 13.97 -1.35
CA ALA A 343 -7.99 14.90 -0.86
C ALA A 343 -9.09 14.19 -0.08
N ILE A 344 -9.60 13.06 -0.59
CA ILE A 344 -10.57 12.21 0.12
C ILE A 344 -10.01 11.76 1.48
N VAL A 345 -8.75 11.31 1.50
CA VAL A 345 -8.08 10.87 2.75
C VAL A 345 -7.92 12.03 3.74
N ILE A 346 -7.53 13.22 3.27
CA ILE A 346 -7.39 14.42 4.11
C ILE A 346 -8.74 14.81 4.70
N VAL A 347 -9.79 14.90 3.87
CA VAL A 347 -11.15 15.23 4.33
C VAL A 347 -11.62 14.22 5.38
N ALA A 348 -11.52 12.93 5.09
CA ALA A 348 -11.91 11.87 6.02
C ALA A 348 -11.11 11.95 7.34
N GLY A 349 -9.80 12.17 7.28
CA GLY A 349 -8.96 12.30 8.46
C GLY A 349 -9.25 13.56 9.28
N VAL A 350 -9.52 14.69 8.64
CA VAL A 350 -9.96 15.93 9.30
C VAL A 350 -11.29 15.72 10.02
N LEU A 351 -12.25 15.05 9.39
CA LEU A 351 -13.54 14.73 10.02
C LEU A 351 -13.35 13.86 11.26
N VAL A 352 -12.54 12.78 11.16
CA VAL A 352 -12.28 11.90 12.30
C VAL A 352 -11.53 12.64 13.42
N LEU A 353 -10.53 13.47 13.09
CA LEU A 353 -9.77 14.26 14.06
C LEU A 353 -10.52 15.48 14.61
N SER A 354 -11.70 15.80 14.09
CA SER A 354 -12.59 16.80 14.69
C SER A 354 -13.32 16.26 15.94
N SER A 355 -13.35 14.93 16.12
CA SER A 355 -13.90 14.30 17.32
C SER A 355 -12.93 14.38 18.50
N LYS A 356 -13.35 15.06 19.58
CA LYS A 356 -12.58 15.17 20.83
C LYS A 356 -12.22 13.80 21.42
N THR A 357 -13.14 12.84 21.34
CA THR A 357 -12.93 11.46 21.83
C THR A 357 -11.81 10.78 21.05
N PHE A 358 -11.83 10.89 19.73
CA PHE A 358 -10.81 10.29 18.88
C PHE A 358 -9.44 10.94 19.09
N VAL A 359 -9.38 12.28 19.15
CA VAL A 359 -8.14 13.02 19.43
C VAL A 359 -7.56 12.62 20.78
N LYS A 360 -8.39 12.42 21.81
CA LYS A 360 -7.93 11.94 23.11
C LYS A 360 -7.23 10.59 23.02
N GLU A 361 -7.76 9.64 22.24
CA GLU A 361 -7.14 8.33 22.02
C GLU A 361 -5.83 8.43 21.23
N VAL A 362 -5.81 9.18 20.13
CA VAL A 362 -4.60 9.41 19.31
C VAL A 362 -3.48 10.05 20.15
N ARG A 363 -3.82 11.04 20.98
CA ARG A 363 -2.84 11.76 21.80
C ARG A 363 -2.18 10.88 22.85
N LYS A 364 -2.80 9.78 23.30
CA LYS A 364 -2.12 8.83 24.22
C LYS A 364 -0.83 8.29 23.63
N PHE A 365 -0.72 8.20 22.31
CA PHE A 365 0.46 7.71 21.63
C PHE A 365 1.50 8.83 21.39
N ASN A 366 1.02 10.06 21.21
CA ASN A 366 1.89 11.24 21.05
C ASN A 366 2.46 11.77 22.38
N SER A 367 1.70 11.73 23.49
CA SER A 367 2.08 12.32 24.79
C SER A 367 2.98 11.45 25.67
N VAL A 368 2.88 10.11 25.55
CA VAL A 368 3.76 9.16 26.27
C VAL A 368 5.24 9.37 25.89
N SER A 369 5.50 9.94 24.71
CA SER A 369 6.84 10.33 24.25
C SER A 369 7.42 11.55 25.00
N GLU A 370 6.59 12.45 25.55
CA GLU A 370 7.07 13.70 26.17
C GLU A 370 7.29 13.56 27.69
N THR A 371 6.38 12.88 28.39
CA THR A 371 6.49 12.67 29.85
C THR A 371 7.70 11.78 30.21
N GLN A 372 8.02 10.79 29.37
CA GLN A 372 9.16 9.89 29.59
C GLN A 372 10.49 10.51 29.16
N ALA A 373 10.51 11.32 28.08
CA ALA A 373 11.71 12.07 27.68
C ALA A 373 12.12 13.14 28.72
N ARG A 374 11.16 13.67 29.51
CA ARG A 374 11.46 14.51 30.68
C ARG A 374 12.02 13.71 31.85
N ALA A 375 11.62 12.44 32.02
CA ALA A 375 12.17 11.58 33.07
C ALA A 375 13.61 11.14 32.77
N GLU A 376 13.94 10.84 31.50
CA GLU A 376 15.30 10.46 31.07
C GLU A 376 16.30 11.62 31.03
N ASN A 377 15.83 12.87 30.93
CA ASN A 377 16.70 14.06 30.99
C ASN A 377 16.91 14.58 32.43
N ASN A 378 16.17 14.05 33.40
CA ASN A 378 16.19 14.48 34.80
C ASN A 378 16.78 13.42 35.74
N GLY A 379 17.34 12.33 35.21
CA GLY A 379 18.10 11.31 35.92
C GLY A 379 19.39 11.04 35.18
#